data_AF-A0A2R6LWX7-F1
#
_entry.id   AF-A0A2R6LWX7-F1
#
_cell.length_a   1.000
_cell.length_b   1.000
_cell.length_c   1.000
_cell.angle_alpha   90.00
_cell.angle_beta   90.00
_cell.angle_gamma   90.00
#
_symmetry.space_group_name_H-M   'P 1'
#
loop_
_entity.id
_entity.type
_entity.pdbx_description
1 polymer ?
#
loop_
_entity_poly.entity_id
_entity_poly.type
_entity_poly.pdbx_seq_one_letter_code
_entity_poly.pdbx_strand_id
1 'polypeptide(L)'
;MSTIGDSSGTGSTEPEETPDQQDATVADAQVSDIVDSEDEPDETEQLSRDLVFDVLKNRRRRYALHYMRHADGSVQLSELAEQVAAWENDITVDAITAAERKRVYTALYQSHLPKLDDAGIVDYNQNRGIVELSDAAEQLDVYLDLDAQPDIPWANWYLGLAVAGIGLVSAAW
;
A
#
# COMPACT_ATOMS: atom_id res chain seq x y z
N MET A 1 -15.10 -50.78 -47.09
CA MET A 1 -16.30 -50.01 -47.49
C MET A 1 -15.96 -48.53 -47.32
N SER A 2 -16.17 -47.75 -48.38
CA SER A 2 -15.98 -46.29 -48.54
C SER A 2 -16.45 -45.45 -47.33
N THR A 3 -15.90 -44.27 -46.99
CA THR A 3 -16.03 -43.04 -47.78
C THR A 3 -15.05 -41.95 -47.32
N ILE A 4 -14.45 -41.30 -48.32
CA ILE A 4 -13.72 -40.02 -48.37
C ILE A 4 -14.76 -38.87 -48.34
N GLY A 5 -14.65 -37.85 -47.48
CA GLY A 5 -14.09 -36.52 -47.82
C GLY A 5 -15.09 -35.61 -48.55
N ASP A 6 -15.37 -34.40 -48.03
CA ASP A 6 -15.25 -33.16 -48.82
C ASP A 6 -15.29 -31.89 -47.95
N SER A 7 -14.49 -30.92 -48.37
CA SER A 7 -14.42 -29.55 -47.89
C SER A 7 -15.47 -28.70 -48.61
N SER A 8 -15.89 -27.59 -48.02
CA SER A 8 -16.51 -26.49 -48.76
C SER A 8 -16.06 -25.18 -48.16
N GLY A 9 -15.39 -24.38 -49.00
CA GLY A 9 -15.07 -23.00 -48.73
C GLY A 9 -15.93 -22.05 -49.56
N THR A 10 -15.62 -20.77 -49.35
CA THR A 10 -15.87 -19.59 -50.20
C THR A 10 -17.20 -18.86 -50.04
N GLY A 11 -17.07 -17.53 -49.93
CA GLY A 11 -18.14 -16.55 -49.88
C GLY A 11 -17.62 -15.17 -49.44
N SER A 12 -16.66 -14.60 -50.18
CA SER A 12 -16.34 -13.17 -50.12
C SER A 12 -17.19 -12.42 -51.14
N THR A 13 -17.78 -11.29 -50.78
CA THR A 13 -18.09 -10.17 -51.69
C THR A 13 -18.20 -8.88 -50.88
N GLU A 14 -17.44 -7.88 -51.32
CA GLU A 14 -17.30 -6.51 -50.82
C GLU A 14 -18.28 -5.58 -51.63
N PRO A 15 -18.17 -4.25 -51.60
CA PRO A 15 -18.94 -3.27 -50.81
C PRO A 15 -19.93 -2.41 -51.64
N GLU A 16 -20.76 -1.57 -51.01
CA GLU A 16 -21.35 -0.39 -51.68
C GLU A 16 -21.53 0.80 -50.72
N GLU A 17 -21.27 2.00 -51.26
CA GLU A 17 -21.16 3.29 -50.58
C GLU A 17 -22.51 3.97 -50.22
N THR A 18 -22.43 4.82 -49.19
CA THR A 18 -23.31 5.87 -48.62
C THR A 18 -23.81 6.86 -49.71
N PRO A 19 -24.96 7.61 -49.60
CA PRO A 19 -25.13 8.63 -48.54
C PRO A 19 -26.54 9.16 -48.13
N ASP A 20 -26.51 9.87 -46.97
CA ASP A 20 -27.37 11.02 -46.57
C ASP A 20 -28.86 10.73 -46.22
N GLN A 21 -29.56 11.31 -45.23
CA GLN A 21 -29.43 12.58 -44.50
C GLN A 21 -30.52 12.61 -43.36
N GLN A 22 -30.23 13.26 -42.20
CA GLN A 22 -31.12 14.11 -41.34
C GLN A 22 -32.46 13.53 -40.77
N ASP A 23 -32.97 13.78 -39.56
CA ASP A 23 -32.76 14.77 -38.49
C ASP A 23 -33.62 14.36 -37.25
N ALA A 24 -33.27 14.90 -36.07
CA ALA A 24 -34.11 15.24 -34.92
C ALA A 24 -34.70 14.15 -33.98
N THR A 25 -34.16 14.02 -32.75
CA THR A 25 -34.70 14.63 -31.50
C THR A 25 -34.35 13.87 -30.19
N VAL A 26 -33.65 14.60 -29.31
CA VAL A 26 -33.87 14.81 -27.87
C VAL A 26 -33.72 13.66 -26.85
N ALA A 27 -32.69 13.89 -26.00
CA ALA A 27 -32.58 13.70 -24.56
C ALA A 27 -32.08 12.38 -23.95
N ASP A 28 -31.11 12.62 -23.06
CA ASP A 28 -30.76 11.88 -21.84
C ASP A 28 -29.83 10.67 -22.00
N ALA A 29 -28.53 10.92 -21.82
CA ALA A 29 -27.67 10.10 -20.96
C ALA A 29 -26.23 10.65 -20.93
N GLN A 30 -25.81 11.03 -19.71
CA GLN A 30 -24.50 10.72 -19.09
C GLN A 30 -23.21 11.16 -19.81
N VAL A 31 -22.32 11.84 -19.07
CA VAL A 31 -21.15 11.20 -18.40
C VAL A 31 -20.29 12.30 -17.76
N SER A 32 -19.90 11.99 -16.53
CA SER A 32 -18.96 12.63 -15.60
C SER A 32 -18.15 13.83 -16.06
N ASP A 33 -18.30 14.90 -15.27
CA ASP A 33 -17.25 15.75 -14.70
C ASP A 33 -15.83 15.39 -15.15
N ILE A 34 -15.31 16.21 -16.05
CA ILE A 34 -13.94 16.18 -16.54
C ILE A 34 -13.10 16.76 -15.40
N VAL A 35 -12.34 15.90 -14.73
CA VAL A 35 -11.26 16.32 -13.83
C VAL A 35 -10.26 17.10 -14.67
N ASP A 36 -10.10 18.36 -14.31
CA ASP A 36 -9.10 19.28 -14.85
C ASP A 36 -7.72 18.77 -14.42
N SER A 37 -7.02 18.12 -15.35
CA SER A 37 -5.60 17.79 -15.23
C SER A 37 -4.81 18.97 -15.77
N GLU A 38 -4.37 19.86 -14.89
CA GLU A 38 -3.25 20.75 -15.18
C GLU A 38 -1.96 20.02 -14.78
N ASP A 39 -1.35 19.41 -15.80
CA ASP A 39 -0.08 18.68 -15.77
C ASP A 39 1.06 19.70 -15.99
N GLU A 40 1.58 20.27 -14.89
CA GLU A 40 2.86 20.98 -14.88
C GLU A 40 3.94 19.97 -14.44
N PRO A 41 4.99 19.74 -15.23
CA PRO A 41 6.02 18.76 -14.90
C PRO A 41 7.00 19.36 -13.88
N ASP A 42 6.66 19.27 -12.59
CA ASP A 42 7.65 19.38 -11.52
C ASP A 42 8.30 18.00 -11.32
N GLU A 43 9.63 17.98 -11.40
CA GLU A 43 10.53 16.83 -11.30
C GLU A 43 10.49 16.17 -9.91
N THR A 44 9.38 15.52 -9.58
CA THR A 44 9.17 14.37 -8.69
C THR A 44 7.66 14.21 -8.66
N GLU A 45 7.11 13.17 -9.32
CA GLU A 45 5.67 12.91 -9.25
C GLU A 45 5.25 12.87 -7.78
N GLN A 46 4.46 13.86 -7.36
CA GLN A 46 4.00 13.92 -5.98
C GLN A 46 3.05 12.74 -5.75
N LEU A 47 3.32 11.93 -4.74
CA LEU A 47 2.48 10.80 -4.39
C LEU A 47 1.10 11.31 -4.00
N SER A 48 0.06 10.83 -4.69
CA SER A 48 -1.30 11.26 -4.37
C SER A 48 -1.66 10.89 -2.93
N ARG A 49 -2.42 11.75 -2.27
CA ARG A 49 -2.82 11.53 -0.86
C ARG A 49 -3.54 10.19 -0.68
N ASP A 50 -4.39 9.81 -1.62
CA ASP A 50 -5.11 8.53 -1.59
C ASP A 50 -4.17 7.33 -1.69
N LEU A 51 -3.11 7.42 -2.51
CA LEU A 51 -2.08 6.40 -2.61
C LEU A 51 -1.28 6.29 -1.30
N VAL A 52 -0.88 7.42 -0.72
CA VAL A 52 -0.19 7.46 0.58
C VAL A 52 -1.03 6.78 1.66
N PHE A 53 -2.31 7.14 1.80
CA PHE A 53 -3.20 6.46 2.74
C PHE A 53 -3.41 4.99 2.42
N ASP A 54 -3.56 4.64 1.14
CA ASP A 54 -3.70 3.24 0.74
C ASP A 54 -2.47 2.43 1.13
N VAL A 55 -1.27 2.98 1.04
CA VAL A 55 -0.01 2.34 1.44
C VAL A 55 0.08 2.22 2.97
N LEU A 56 -0.14 3.33 3.68
CA LEU A 56 0.07 3.42 5.12
C LEU A 56 -1.01 2.70 5.94
N LYS A 57 -2.18 2.36 5.37
CA LYS A 57 -3.25 1.65 6.09
C LYS A 57 -2.84 0.30 6.68
N ASN A 58 -1.76 -0.32 6.19
CA ASN A 58 -1.32 -1.64 6.64
C ASN A 58 -0.11 -1.53 7.57
N ARG A 59 -0.23 -2.08 8.78
CA ARG A 59 0.83 -2.08 9.82
C ARG A 59 2.17 -2.66 9.32
N ARG A 60 2.16 -3.75 8.53
CA ARG A 60 3.38 -4.35 7.99
C ARG A 60 4.11 -3.46 7.01
N ARG A 61 3.37 -2.73 6.14
CA ARG A 61 3.98 -1.76 5.21
C ARG A 61 4.59 -0.60 5.99
N ARG A 62 3.90 -0.07 7.00
CA ARG A 62 4.48 0.96 7.88
C ARG A 62 5.77 0.50 8.56
N TYR A 63 5.77 -0.72 9.12
CA TYR A 63 6.96 -1.29 9.74
C TYR A 63 8.10 -1.53 8.75
N ALA A 64 7.80 -2.05 7.57
CA ALA A 64 8.80 -2.23 6.54
C ALA A 64 9.46 -0.89 6.16
N LEU A 65 8.66 0.13 5.85
CA LEU A 65 9.13 1.47 5.50
C LEU A 65 9.93 2.11 6.64
N HIS A 66 9.43 2.00 7.87
CA HIS A 66 10.12 2.50 9.06
C HIS A 66 11.49 1.84 9.25
N TYR A 67 11.61 0.52 9.03
CA TYR A 67 12.90 -0.16 9.13
C TYR A 67 13.87 0.30 8.04
N MET A 68 13.43 0.32 6.79
CA MET A 68 14.28 0.70 5.66
C MET A 68 14.75 2.15 5.77
N ARG A 69 13.95 3.04 6.37
CA ARG A 69 14.35 4.45 6.60
C ARG A 69 15.53 4.58 7.55
N HIS A 70 15.62 3.69 8.53
CA HIS A 70 16.71 3.68 9.51
C HIS A 70 17.88 2.80 9.08
N ALA A 71 17.72 2.04 8.00
CA ALA A 71 18.78 1.23 7.43
C ALA A 71 19.55 2.05 6.39
N ASP A 72 20.88 1.96 6.42
CA ASP A 72 21.72 2.60 5.42
C ASP A 72 21.70 1.79 4.11
N GLY A 73 20.83 2.19 3.16
CA GLY A 73 20.74 1.64 1.82
C GLY A 73 19.87 0.37 1.69
N SER A 74 20.25 -0.52 0.78
CA SER A 74 19.45 -1.71 0.45
C SER A 74 19.39 -2.74 1.60
N VAL A 75 18.21 -3.31 1.83
CA VAL A 75 17.92 -4.26 2.90
C VAL A 75 17.54 -5.63 2.34
N GLN A 76 17.93 -6.71 3.02
CA GLN A 76 17.47 -8.05 2.68
C GLN A 76 16.05 -8.30 3.21
N LEU A 77 15.18 -8.90 2.38
CA LEU A 77 13.81 -9.27 2.75
C LEU A 77 13.78 -10.17 3.99
N SER A 78 14.76 -11.05 4.18
CA SER A 78 14.84 -11.90 5.38
C SER A 78 15.01 -11.07 6.64
N GLU A 79 15.90 -10.10 6.62
CA GLU A 79 16.18 -9.18 7.73
C GLU A 79 14.98 -8.29 8.01
N LEU A 80 14.38 -7.74 6.95
CA LEU A 80 13.14 -6.97 7.05
C LEU A 80 12.01 -7.79 7.69
N ALA A 81 11.85 -9.05 7.30
CA ALA A 81 10.84 -9.94 7.85
C ALA A 81 11.08 -10.25 9.34
N GLU A 82 12.34 -10.37 9.76
CA GLU A 82 12.70 -10.60 11.16
C GLU A 82 12.35 -9.39 12.02
N GLN A 83 12.75 -8.19 11.61
CA GLN A 83 12.44 -6.98 12.36
C GLN A 83 10.94 -6.69 12.41
N VAL A 84 10.25 -6.82 11.27
CA VAL A 84 8.80 -6.59 11.22
C VAL A 84 8.08 -7.62 12.09
N ALA A 85 8.49 -8.89 12.11
CA ALA A 85 7.91 -9.90 12.99
C ALA A 85 8.13 -9.58 14.47
N ALA A 86 9.32 -9.09 14.83
CA ALA A 86 9.63 -8.66 16.19
C ALA A 86 8.70 -7.53 16.65
N TRP A 87 8.56 -6.47 15.84
CA TRP A 87 7.64 -5.35 16.14
C TRP A 87 6.16 -5.74 16.11
N GLU A 88 5.76 -6.70 15.27
CA GLU A 88 4.38 -7.17 15.24
C GLU A 88 3.95 -7.85 16.54
N ASN A 89 4.87 -8.60 17.16
CA ASN A 89 4.64 -9.40 18.36
C ASN A 89 5.15 -8.73 19.65
N ASP A 90 5.71 -7.53 19.55
CA ASP A 90 6.26 -6.77 20.69
C ASP A 90 7.33 -7.55 21.47
N ILE A 91 8.27 -8.13 20.71
CA ILE A 91 9.39 -8.92 21.23
C ILE A 91 10.69 -8.54 20.50
N THR A 92 11.82 -9.02 20.98
CA THR A 92 13.11 -8.87 20.29
C THR A 92 13.24 -9.85 19.13
N VAL A 93 14.11 -9.53 18.16
CA VAL A 93 14.41 -10.42 17.02
C VAL A 93 14.88 -11.80 17.49
N ASP A 94 15.70 -11.88 18.54
CA ASP A 94 16.18 -13.16 19.09
C ASP A 94 15.07 -14.04 19.69
N ALA A 95 13.93 -13.46 20.04
CA ALA A 95 12.81 -14.15 20.65
C ALA A 95 11.76 -14.64 19.62
N ILE A 96 11.88 -14.27 18.34
CA ILE A 96 10.90 -14.67 17.32
C ILE A 96 11.02 -16.15 16.98
N THR A 97 9.89 -16.79 16.71
CA THR A 97 9.85 -18.15 16.19
C THR A 97 10.04 -18.17 14.68
N ALA A 98 10.53 -19.31 14.16
CA ALA A 98 10.62 -19.53 12.71
C ALA A 98 9.26 -19.41 11.99
N ALA A 99 8.16 -19.74 12.69
CA ALA A 99 6.81 -19.64 12.14
C ALA A 99 6.35 -18.19 11.99
N GLU A 100 6.62 -17.33 12.98
CA GLU A 100 6.33 -15.90 12.93
C GLU A 100 7.12 -15.22 11.81
N ARG A 101 8.44 -15.45 11.77
CA ARG A 101 9.29 -14.93 10.68
C ARG A 101 8.78 -15.36 9.31
N LYS A 102 8.48 -16.65 9.13
CA LYS A 102 8.00 -17.19 7.84
C LYS A 102 6.68 -16.56 7.39
N ARG A 103 5.76 -16.31 8.34
CA ARG A 103 4.46 -15.68 8.05
C ARG A 103 4.67 -14.25 7.53
N VAL A 104 5.52 -13.48 8.19
CA VAL A 104 5.81 -12.10 7.79
C VAL A 104 6.56 -12.07 6.46
N TYR A 105 7.60 -12.90 6.30
CA TYR A 105 8.36 -13.03 5.06
C TYR A 105 7.43 -13.28 3.86
N THR A 106 6.53 -14.25 3.98
CA THR A 106 5.61 -14.61 2.91
C THR A 106 4.69 -13.44 2.55
N ALA A 107 4.17 -12.72 3.55
CA ALA A 107 3.31 -11.57 3.32
C ALA A 107 4.06 -10.38 2.68
N LEU A 108 5.29 -10.12 3.12
CA LEU A 108 6.16 -9.11 2.52
C LEU A 108 6.45 -9.43 1.05
N TYR A 109 6.85 -10.68 0.79
CA TYR A 109 7.17 -11.16 -0.56
C TYR A 109 5.98 -11.07 -1.52
N GLN A 110 4.80 -11.53 -1.10
CA GLN A 110 3.66 -11.74 -2.00
C GLN A 110 2.76 -10.52 -2.19
N SER A 111 2.69 -9.63 -1.19
CA SER A 111 1.68 -8.58 -1.17
C SER A 111 2.23 -7.21 -0.82
N HIS A 112 3.08 -7.11 0.21
CA HIS A 112 3.45 -5.78 0.71
C HIS A 112 4.54 -5.13 -0.12
N LEU A 113 5.65 -5.81 -0.39
CA LEU A 113 6.75 -5.23 -1.18
C LEU A 113 6.35 -5.01 -2.65
N PRO A 114 5.68 -5.96 -3.35
CA PRO A 114 5.22 -5.70 -4.71
C PRO A 114 4.32 -4.47 -4.79
N LYS A 115 3.42 -4.28 -3.82
CA LYS A 115 2.53 -3.12 -3.82
C LYS A 115 3.23 -1.80 -3.48
N LEU A 116 4.33 -1.83 -2.71
CA LEU A 116 5.15 -0.64 -2.46
C LEU A 116 5.98 -0.29 -3.69
N ASP A 117 6.45 -1.30 -4.41
CA ASP A 117 7.20 -1.20 -5.67
C ASP A 117 6.32 -0.65 -6.81
N ASP A 118 5.10 -1.20 -6.96
CA ASP A 118 4.08 -0.70 -7.88
C ASP A 118 3.71 0.78 -7.61
N ALA A 119 3.82 1.21 -6.35
CA ALA A 119 3.57 2.59 -5.93
C ALA A 119 4.80 3.50 -6.08
N GLY A 120 5.94 2.96 -6.53
CA GLY A 120 7.19 3.70 -6.70
C GLY A 120 7.87 4.13 -5.40
N ILE A 121 7.48 3.55 -4.25
CA ILE A 121 7.99 3.94 -2.92
C ILE A 121 9.25 3.16 -2.54
N VAL A 122 9.41 1.96 -3.10
CA VAL A 122 10.60 1.13 -2.93
C VAL A 122 10.99 0.58 -4.29
N ASP A 123 12.26 0.21 -4.46
CA ASP A 123 12.70 -0.70 -5.53
C ASP A 123 12.82 -2.10 -4.92
N TYR A 124 11.97 -3.03 -5.36
CA TYR A 124 11.98 -4.41 -4.86
C TYR A 124 12.46 -5.42 -5.90
N ASN A 125 13.68 -5.92 -5.71
CA ASN A 125 14.21 -7.03 -6.46
C ASN A 125 13.75 -8.39 -5.90
N GLN A 126 12.61 -8.89 -6.39
CA GLN A 126 12.04 -10.19 -5.99
C GLN A 126 13.02 -11.37 -6.11
N ASN A 127 13.82 -11.41 -7.18
CA ASN A 127 14.74 -12.53 -7.44
C ASN A 127 15.89 -12.58 -6.43
N ARG A 128 16.35 -11.42 -5.97
CA ARG A 128 17.44 -11.31 -5.00
C ARG A 128 16.93 -11.18 -3.55
N GLY A 129 15.64 -10.87 -3.36
CA GLY A 129 15.08 -10.55 -2.06
C GLY A 129 15.71 -9.31 -1.45
N ILE A 130 16.03 -8.31 -2.28
CA ILE A 130 16.64 -7.05 -1.86
C ILE A 130 15.62 -5.94 -2.11
N VAL A 131 15.49 -5.03 -1.15
CA VAL A 131 14.60 -3.87 -1.24
C VAL A 131 15.32 -2.61 -0.80
N GLU A 132 15.07 -1.50 -1.49
CA GLU A 132 15.64 -0.19 -1.19
C GLU A 132 14.54 0.87 -1.24
N LEU A 133 14.64 1.91 -0.41
CA LEU A 133 13.72 3.05 -0.50
C LEU A 133 14.02 3.86 -1.75
N SER A 134 12.98 4.30 -2.45
CA SER A 134 13.12 5.27 -3.54
C SER A 134 13.11 6.70 -3.00
N ASP A 135 13.50 7.66 -3.84
CA ASP A 135 13.42 9.09 -3.51
C ASP A 135 11.97 9.54 -3.20
N ALA A 136 10.97 8.89 -3.81
CA ALA A 136 9.55 9.21 -3.56
C ALA A 136 9.11 8.86 -2.13
N ALA A 137 9.86 8.00 -1.42
CA ALA A 137 9.56 7.66 -0.04
C ALA A 137 9.74 8.84 0.92
N GLU A 138 10.55 9.85 0.59
CA GLU A 138 10.70 11.06 1.40
C GLU A 138 9.37 11.80 1.61
N GLN A 139 8.45 11.70 0.64
CA GLN A 139 7.12 12.29 0.74
C GLN A 139 6.23 11.60 1.80
N LEU A 140 6.56 10.35 2.18
CA LEU A 140 5.85 9.61 3.24
C LEU A 140 6.32 9.98 4.64
N ASP A 141 7.48 10.63 4.81
CA ASP A 141 8.06 10.90 6.12
C ASP A 141 7.13 11.69 7.04
N VAL A 142 6.44 12.71 6.48
CA VAL A 142 5.45 13.52 7.21
C VAL A 142 4.32 12.67 7.80
N TYR A 143 4.02 11.53 7.19
CA TYR A 143 2.95 10.63 7.60
C TYR A 143 3.44 9.46 8.47
N LEU A 144 4.67 8.98 8.26
CA LEU A 144 5.26 7.87 9.03
C LEU A 144 5.63 8.29 10.47
N ASP A 145 6.02 9.54 10.69
CA ASP A 145 6.37 10.08 12.01
C ASP A 145 5.14 10.28 12.94
N LEU A 146 3.91 10.08 12.45
CA LEU A 146 2.68 10.24 13.25
C LEU A 146 2.31 9.02 14.11
N ASP A 147 2.93 7.85 13.88
CA ASP A 147 2.58 6.59 14.55
C ASP A 147 3.66 6.03 15.49
N ALA A 148 4.78 6.72 15.67
CA ALA A 148 5.62 6.52 16.84
C ALA A 148 4.95 7.17 18.06
N GLN A 149 3.76 6.67 18.45
CA GLN A 149 3.20 7.01 19.74
C GLN A 149 4.01 6.26 20.80
N PRO A 150 4.87 6.93 21.61
CA PRO A 150 5.11 6.43 22.94
C PRO A 150 3.75 6.38 23.63
N ASP A 151 3.48 5.32 24.38
CA ASP A 151 2.28 5.17 25.19
C ASP A 151 2.07 6.44 26.02
N ILE A 152 1.15 7.32 25.59
CA ILE A 152 1.14 8.69 26.07
C ILE A 152 0.84 8.70 27.60
N PRO A 153 1.46 9.60 28.39
CA PRO A 153 1.43 9.63 29.86
C PRO A 153 0.11 10.05 30.51
N TRP A 154 -1.03 9.96 29.82
CA TRP A 154 -2.34 10.28 30.38
C TRP A 154 -2.67 9.38 31.58
N ALA A 155 -2.23 8.12 31.53
CA ALA A 155 -2.33 7.18 32.65
C ALA A 155 -1.73 7.74 33.96
N ASN A 156 -0.60 8.47 33.90
CA ASN A 156 0.01 9.04 35.10
C ASN A 156 -0.79 10.22 35.67
N TRP A 157 -1.40 11.04 34.82
CA TRP A 157 -2.30 12.12 35.27
C TRP A 157 -3.58 11.55 35.89
N TYR A 158 -4.19 10.54 35.27
CA TYR A 158 -5.36 9.85 35.83
C TYR A 158 -5.03 9.10 37.12
N LEU A 159 -3.84 8.49 37.22
CA LEU A 159 -3.37 7.83 38.44
C LEU A 159 -3.15 8.85 39.57
N GLY A 160 -2.56 10.01 39.27
CA GLY A 160 -2.44 11.12 40.22
C GLY A 160 -3.80 11.62 40.72
N LEU A 161 -4.77 11.81 39.82
CA LEU A 161 -6.14 12.18 40.18
C LEU A 161 -6.85 11.11 41.02
N ALA A 162 -6.65 9.82 40.70
CA ALA A 162 -7.23 8.72 41.45
C ALA A 162 -6.68 8.65 42.88
N VAL A 163 -5.37 8.80 43.06
CA VAL A 163 -4.72 8.83 44.39
C VAL A 163 -5.19 10.05 45.20
N ALA A 164 -5.28 11.22 44.59
CA ALA A 164 -5.79 12.43 45.25
C ALA A 164 -7.25 12.26 45.69
N GLY A 165 -8.09 11.66 44.83
CA GLY A 165 -9.48 11.34 45.16
C GLY A 165 -9.61 10.37 46.33
N ILE A 166 -8.83 9.28 46.33
CA ILE A 166 -8.81 8.31 47.44
C ILE A 166 -8.37 8.98 48.74
N GLY A 167 -7.32 9.82 48.69
CA GLY A 167 -6.85 10.56 49.86
C GLY A 167 -7.91 11.49 50.46
N LEU A 168 -8.69 12.19 49.64
CA LEU A 168 -9.78 13.03 50.11
C LEU A 168 -10.90 12.22 50.78
N VAL A 169 -11.26 11.06 50.23
CA VAL A 169 -12.29 10.18 50.82
C VAL A 169 -11.81 9.61 52.16
N SER A 170 -10.56 9.17 52.26
CA SER A 170 -9.99 8.66 53.51
C SER A 170 -9.81 9.72 54.58
N ALA A 171 -9.58 10.99 54.20
CA ALA A 171 -9.47 12.10 55.16
C ALA A 171 -10.83 12.60 55.67
N ALA A 172 -11.93 12.26 54.99
CA ALA A 172 -13.28 12.71 55.32
C ALA A 172 -14.06 11.70 56.20
N TRP A 173 -13.48 10.54 56.53
CA TRP A 173 -14.10 9.47 57.33
C TRP A 173 -13.36 9.23 58.65
#